data_AF-A0A961I7I6-F1
#
_entry.id   AF-A0A961I7I6-F1
#
_cell.length_a   1.000
_cell.length_b   1.000
_cell.length_c   1.000
_cell.angle_alpha   90.00
_cell.angle_beta   90.00
_cell.angle_gamma   90.00
#
_symmetry.space_group_name_H-M   'P 1'
#
loop_
_entity.id
_entity.type
_entity.pdbx_description
1 polymer ?
#
loop_
_entity_poly.entity_id
_entity_poly.type
_entity_poly.pdbx_seq_one_letter_code
_entity_poly.pdbx_strand_id
1 'polypeptide(L)'
;MLRDAGYLAPPGKNTYARRPGDSGTSDYIQRRVQKGTAYLGTGLGAQTYSHTTIAYNDGAAGKTIEPYRRSLNADRLPLQDLYHLPQVHMMSKMIAVSFYFGAIDLIAFYEKFGITLERAFTTAVEYVLNNELMHYDDVHLRLTRRGAEQYNGVIALFYAPSIQRCLLEFDPEQEFNRQAAVAERIASRNDQSD
;
A
#
# COMPACT_ATOMS: atom_id res chain seq x y z
N MET A 1 3.52 4.89 27.25
CA MET A 1 4.06 6.21 26.87
C MET A 1 3.05 7.07 26.09
N LEU A 2 2.52 6.66 24.92
CA LEU A 2 1.51 7.48 24.19
C LEU A 2 0.10 7.39 24.78
N ARG A 3 -0.36 6.17 25.11
CA ARG A 3 -1.68 5.94 25.71
C ARG A 3 -1.83 6.67 27.04
N ASP A 4 -0.79 6.66 27.87
CA ASP A 4 -0.76 7.34 29.17
C ASP A 4 -0.81 8.88 29.01
N ALA A 5 -0.33 9.39 27.87
CA ALA A 5 -0.43 10.80 27.49
C ALA A 5 -1.78 11.17 26.83
N GLY A 6 -2.75 10.24 26.81
CA GLY A 6 -4.10 10.45 26.27
C GLY A 6 -4.24 10.24 24.77
N TYR A 7 -3.23 9.68 24.09
CA TYR A 7 -3.32 9.36 22.67
C TYR A 7 -3.94 7.99 22.43
N LEU A 8 -4.93 7.95 21.55
CA LEU A 8 -5.73 6.78 21.22
C LEU A 8 -5.35 6.26 19.83
N ALA A 9 -5.21 4.94 19.73
CA ALA A 9 -5.07 4.21 18.47
C ALA A 9 -5.56 2.76 18.64
N PRO A 10 -6.37 2.23 17.71
CA PRO A 10 -6.65 0.81 17.63
C PRO A 10 -5.37 -0.01 17.37
N PRO A 11 -5.35 -1.32 17.69
CA PRO A 11 -4.23 -2.21 17.36
C PRO A 11 -3.86 -2.16 15.88
N GLY A 12 -2.55 -2.15 15.60
CA GLY A 12 -1.98 -2.15 14.25
C GLY A 12 -2.02 -0.80 13.53
N LYS A 13 -2.70 0.21 14.07
CA LYS A 13 -2.66 1.57 13.54
C LYS A 13 -1.33 2.25 13.89
N ASN A 14 -0.72 2.93 12.92
CA ASN A 14 0.56 3.63 13.09
C ASN A 14 0.41 5.12 13.44
N THR A 15 -0.83 5.63 13.52
CA THR A 15 -1.16 7.03 13.81
C THR A 15 -2.04 7.14 15.04
N TYR A 16 -1.88 8.25 15.78
CA TYR A 16 -2.48 8.44 17.09
C TYR A 16 -3.17 9.80 17.19
N ALA A 17 -4.32 9.85 17.85
CA ALA A 17 -5.06 11.09 18.09
C ALA A 17 -5.60 11.13 19.51
N ARG A 18 -5.76 12.32 20.10
CA ARG A 18 -6.39 12.46 21.43
C ARG A 18 -7.91 12.40 21.37
N ARG A 19 -8.50 12.83 20.25
CA ARG A 19 -9.95 12.88 20.07
C ARG A 19 -10.48 11.51 19.66
N PRO A 20 -11.50 10.96 20.33
CA PRO A 20 -12.19 9.75 19.88
C PRO A 20 -12.74 9.93 18.46
N GLY A 21 -12.58 8.90 17.62
CA GLY A 21 -13.02 8.91 16.21
C GLY A 21 -12.07 9.65 15.25
N ASP A 22 -11.08 10.39 15.76
CA ASP A 22 -10.07 11.02 14.92
C ASP A 22 -9.06 9.98 14.44
N SER A 23 -8.81 10.00 13.13
CA SER A 23 -7.91 9.06 12.50
C SER A 23 -6.43 9.41 12.72
N GLY A 24 -6.08 10.60 13.24
CA GLY A 24 -4.69 11.03 13.38
C GLY A 24 -4.00 11.21 12.04
N THR A 25 -4.78 11.33 10.96
CA THR A 25 -4.33 11.55 9.59
C THR A 25 -5.14 12.68 8.96
N SER A 26 -4.63 13.25 7.87
CA SER A 26 -5.42 14.20 7.09
C SER A 26 -6.57 13.50 6.37
N ASP A 27 -7.63 14.24 6.06
CA ASP A 27 -8.76 13.76 5.25
C ASP A 27 -8.32 13.15 3.92
N TYR A 28 -7.25 13.69 3.33
CA TYR A 28 -6.64 13.15 2.12
C TYR A 28 -6.18 11.70 2.31
N ILE A 29 -5.40 11.43 3.36
CA ILE A 29 -4.90 10.08 3.63
C ILE A 29 -6.06 9.15 3.97
N GLN A 30 -7.00 9.60 4.79
CA GLN A 30 -8.16 8.79 5.14
C GLN A 30 -9.00 8.40 3.93
N ARG A 31 -9.37 9.35 3.06
CA ARG A 31 -10.16 9.08 1.85
C ARG A 31 -9.39 8.20 0.84
N ARG A 32 -8.12 8.50 0.61
CA ARG A 32 -7.29 7.72 -0.31
C ARG A 32 -7.14 6.26 0.14
N VAL A 33 -6.89 6.05 1.43
CA VAL A 33 -6.47 4.75 1.96
C VAL A 33 -7.66 3.90 2.39
N GLN A 34 -8.58 4.45 3.19
CA GLN A 34 -9.75 3.69 3.65
C GLN A 34 -10.85 3.62 2.60
N LYS A 35 -11.11 4.73 1.89
CA LYS A 35 -12.21 4.81 0.91
C LYS A 35 -11.77 4.49 -0.51
N GLY A 36 -10.48 4.23 -0.73
CA GLY A 36 -9.94 3.91 -2.06
C GLY A 36 -10.22 4.99 -3.11
N THR A 37 -10.39 6.25 -2.69
CA THR A 37 -10.76 7.34 -3.59
C THR A 37 -9.68 7.58 -4.65
N ALA A 38 -10.10 7.75 -5.91
CA ALA A 38 -9.20 8.07 -7.01
C ALA A 38 -8.57 9.46 -6.82
N TYR A 39 -7.33 9.63 -7.26
CA TYR A 39 -6.61 10.90 -7.18
C TYR A 39 -5.55 11.02 -8.28
N LEU A 40 -5.30 12.26 -8.71
CA LEU A 40 -4.25 12.63 -9.65
C LEU A 40 -3.03 13.14 -8.88
N GLY A 41 -1.86 12.53 -9.15
CA GLY A 41 -0.58 12.99 -8.61
C GLY A 41 0.15 13.87 -9.62
N THR A 42 0.57 15.04 -9.19
CA THR A 42 1.36 15.98 -9.99
C THR A 42 2.73 16.21 -9.34
N GLY A 43 3.72 16.58 -10.16
CA GLY A 43 5.10 16.75 -9.71
C GLY A 43 5.94 15.47 -9.76
N LEU A 44 7.21 15.64 -9.37
CA LEU A 44 8.25 14.62 -9.39
C LEU A 44 7.81 13.33 -8.68
N GLY A 45 7.81 12.22 -9.42
CA GLY A 45 7.56 10.89 -8.86
C GLY A 45 6.18 10.67 -8.25
N ALA A 46 5.25 11.61 -8.43
CA ALA A 46 3.92 11.53 -7.85
C ALA A 46 3.13 10.34 -8.40
N GLN A 47 2.35 9.70 -7.53
CA GLN A 47 1.47 8.59 -7.91
C GLN A 47 0.11 9.12 -8.33
N THR A 48 -0.45 8.55 -9.38
CA THR A 48 -1.88 8.64 -9.73
C THR A 48 -2.54 7.29 -9.47
N TYR A 49 -3.75 7.31 -8.93
CA TYR A 49 -4.52 6.10 -8.60
C TYR A 49 -5.96 6.23 -9.07
N SER A 50 -6.45 5.21 -9.77
CA SER A 50 -7.84 5.10 -10.19
C SER A 50 -8.48 3.80 -9.68
N HIS A 51 -9.65 3.45 -10.20
CA HIS A 51 -10.30 2.18 -9.91
C HIS A 51 -9.57 0.98 -10.53
N THR A 52 -8.85 1.19 -11.64
CA THR A 52 -8.23 0.11 -12.42
C THR A 52 -6.78 0.36 -12.79
N THR A 53 -6.23 1.53 -12.45
CA THR A 53 -4.87 1.92 -12.83
C THR A 53 -4.06 2.54 -11.69
N ILE A 54 -2.75 2.35 -11.78
CA ILE A 54 -1.75 3.06 -10.98
C ILE A 54 -0.75 3.64 -11.97
N ALA A 55 -0.45 4.92 -11.82
CA ALA A 55 0.61 5.58 -12.59
C ALA A 55 1.60 6.26 -11.66
N TYR A 56 2.82 6.40 -12.13
CA TYR A 56 3.86 7.17 -11.47
C TYR A 56 4.49 8.14 -12.45
N ASN A 57 4.64 9.39 -12.02
CA ASN A 57 5.32 10.39 -12.81
C ASN A 57 6.83 10.10 -12.89
N ASP A 58 7.48 10.69 -13.90
CA ASP A 58 8.92 10.64 -14.06
C ASP A 58 9.69 10.96 -12.77
N GLY A 59 10.78 10.21 -12.54
CA GLY A 59 11.64 10.34 -11.36
C GLY A 59 11.14 9.57 -10.13
N ALA A 60 10.05 8.81 -10.23
CA ALA A 60 9.55 7.97 -9.13
C ALA A 60 10.55 6.89 -8.70
N ALA A 61 11.25 6.24 -9.63
CA ALA A 61 12.22 5.20 -9.31
C ALA A 61 13.54 5.79 -8.80
N GLY A 62 14.11 6.73 -9.55
CA GLY A 62 15.42 7.33 -9.22
C GLY A 62 15.39 8.41 -8.13
N LYS A 63 14.22 8.92 -7.76
CA LYS A 63 14.04 10.07 -6.85
C LYS A 63 14.77 11.34 -7.33
N THR A 64 14.89 11.51 -8.64
CA THR A 64 15.63 12.61 -9.30
C THR A 64 14.74 13.39 -10.25
N ILE A 65 14.95 14.72 -10.34
CA ILE A 65 14.09 15.66 -11.07
C ILE A 65 14.36 15.67 -12.59
N GLU A 66 15.53 15.20 -13.01
CA GLU A 66 16.04 15.29 -14.37
C GLU A 66 15.14 14.58 -15.40
N PRO A 67 14.65 13.34 -15.18
CA PRO A 67 13.70 12.70 -16.10
C PRO A 67 12.41 13.51 -16.25
N TYR A 68 11.89 14.04 -15.14
CA TYR A 68 10.67 14.83 -15.11
C TYR A 68 10.82 16.13 -15.92
N ARG A 69 11.93 16.85 -15.72
CA ARG A 69 12.25 18.06 -16.50
C ARG A 69 12.46 17.76 -17.98
N ARG A 70 13.10 16.63 -18.34
CA ARG A 70 13.27 16.24 -19.75
C ARG A 70 11.94 16.01 -20.45
N SER A 71 10.96 15.41 -19.78
CA SER A 71 9.62 15.21 -20.35
C SER A 71 8.89 16.55 -20.53
N LEU A 72 8.93 17.42 -19.52
CA LEU A 72 8.33 18.76 -19.61
C LEU A 72 8.96 19.61 -20.72
N ASN A 73 10.28 19.68 -20.80
CA ASN A 73 11.00 20.45 -21.82
C ASN A 73 10.75 19.95 -23.25
N ALA A 74 10.22 18.73 -23.39
CA ALA A 74 9.90 18.13 -24.67
C ALA A 74 8.38 18.02 -24.91
N ASP A 75 7.58 18.79 -24.16
CA ASP A 75 6.11 18.83 -24.23
C ASP A 75 5.45 17.44 -24.12
N ARG A 76 6.04 16.53 -23.33
CA ARG A 76 5.49 15.21 -23.04
C ARG A 76 4.92 15.16 -21.63
N LEU A 77 3.87 14.35 -21.45
CA LEU A 77 3.39 14.00 -20.13
C LEU A 77 4.53 13.31 -19.35
N PRO A 78 4.92 13.80 -18.16
CA PRO A 78 6.00 13.23 -17.39
C PRO A 78 5.53 11.95 -16.68
N LEU A 79 5.50 10.84 -17.40
CA LEU A 79 4.96 9.55 -16.98
C LEU A 79 6.04 8.48 -17.08
N GLN A 80 6.40 7.88 -15.94
CA GLN A 80 7.37 6.79 -15.86
C GLN A 80 6.69 5.45 -16.07
N ASP A 81 5.64 5.19 -15.28
CA ASP A 81 4.95 3.90 -15.22
C ASP A 81 3.44 4.10 -15.32
N LEU A 82 2.76 3.22 -16.04
CA LEU A 82 1.31 3.11 -16.08
C LEU A 82 0.91 1.64 -16.07
N TYR A 83 0.34 1.20 -14.96
CA TYR A 83 -0.14 -0.17 -14.78
C TYR A 83 -1.65 -0.19 -14.88
N HIS A 84 -2.17 -1.02 -15.77
CA HIS A 84 -3.54 -1.52 -15.68
C HIS A 84 -3.50 -2.83 -14.91
N LEU A 85 -4.02 -2.83 -13.68
CA LEU A 85 -3.89 -3.98 -12.79
C LEU A 85 -5.15 -4.84 -12.82
N PRO A 86 -5.01 -6.19 -12.82
CA PRO A 86 -6.14 -7.06 -12.59
C PRO A 86 -6.83 -6.72 -11.28
N GLN A 87 -8.16 -6.91 -11.22
CA GLN A 87 -8.98 -6.50 -10.08
C GLN A 87 -8.45 -7.03 -8.74
N VAL A 88 -7.97 -8.28 -8.69
CA VAL A 88 -7.38 -8.87 -7.47
C VAL A 88 -6.16 -8.13 -6.96
N HIS A 89 -5.33 -7.57 -7.83
CA HIS A 89 -4.18 -6.76 -7.43
C HIS A 89 -4.63 -5.40 -6.88
N MET A 90 -5.69 -4.81 -7.45
CA MET A 90 -6.27 -3.56 -6.94
C MET A 90 -6.92 -3.76 -5.57
N MET A 91 -7.64 -4.87 -5.38
CA MET A 91 -8.19 -5.29 -4.08
C MET A 91 -7.07 -5.46 -3.05
N SER A 92 -6.05 -6.24 -3.39
CA SER A 92 -4.89 -6.49 -2.52
C SER A 92 -4.18 -5.19 -2.11
N LYS A 93 -3.99 -4.26 -3.06
CA LYS A 93 -3.40 -2.95 -2.78
C LYS A 93 -4.25 -2.15 -1.81
N MET A 94 -5.57 -2.06 -2.03
CA MET A 94 -6.48 -1.33 -1.14
C MET A 94 -6.45 -1.93 0.26
N ILE A 95 -6.49 -3.26 0.38
CA ILE A 95 -6.41 -3.94 1.67
C ILE A 95 -5.09 -3.63 2.35
N ALA A 96 -3.96 -3.79 1.66
CA ALA A 96 -2.62 -3.55 2.22
C ALA A 96 -2.47 -2.14 2.79
N VAL A 97 -2.96 -1.11 2.09
CA VAL A 97 -2.90 0.26 2.62
C VAL A 97 -3.90 0.50 3.74
N SER A 98 -5.08 -0.16 3.75
CA SER A 98 -6.09 -0.01 4.80
C SER A 98 -5.56 -0.34 6.20
N PHE A 99 -4.55 -1.21 6.27
CA PHE A 99 -3.88 -1.54 7.53
C PHE A 99 -3.13 -0.36 8.19
N TYR A 100 -2.94 0.78 7.50
CA TYR A 100 -2.55 2.04 8.17
C TYR A 100 -3.51 2.40 9.30
N PHE A 101 -4.78 1.97 9.20
CA PHE A 101 -5.85 2.17 10.18
C PHE A 101 -6.16 0.90 11.00
N GLY A 102 -5.37 -0.16 10.81
CA GLY A 102 -5.52 -1.45 11.48
C GLY A 102 -6.80 -2.22 11.12
N ALA A 103 -7.50 -1.82 10.05
CA ALA A 103 -8.77 -2.44 9.67
C ALA A 103 -9.10 -2.23 8.19
N ILE A 104 -9.91 -3.12 7.63
CA ILE A 104 -10.47 -3.04 6.28
C ILE A 104 -11.93 -2.56 6.40
N ASP A 105 -12.26 -1.46 5.73
CA ASP A 105 -13.62 -0.92 5.66
C ASP A 105 -14.44 -1.72 4.63
N LEU A 106 -15.44 -2.47 5.12
CA LEU A 106 -16.20 -3.43 4.31
C LEU A 106 -17.12 -2.73 3.31
N ILE A 107 -17.68 -1.58 3.70
CA ILE A 107 -18.57 -0.77 2.87
C ILE A 107 -17.76 -0.19 1.71
N ALA A 108 -16.64 0.46 2.00
CA ALA A 108 -15.79 1.06 0.98
C ALA A 108 -15.20 0.00 0.03
N PHE A 109 -14.86 -1.18 0.55
CA PHE A 109 -14.42 -2.29 -0.29
C PHE A 109 -15.51 -2.73 -1.27
N TYR A 110 -16.73 -2.94 -0.77
CA TYR A 110 -17.86 -3.33 -1.61
C TYR A 110 -18.22 -2.26 -2.63
N GLU A 111 -18.31 -0.99 -2.22
CA GLU A 111 -18.60 0.14 -3.12
C GLU A 111 -17.58 0.23 -4.27
N LYS A 112 -16.30 -0.07 -4.00
CA LYS A 112 -15.24 0.02 -5.01
C LYS A 112 -15.22 -1.17 -5.96
N PHE A 113 -15.47 -2.39 -5.48
CA PHE A 113 -15.24 -3.62 -6.25
C PHE A 113 -16.49 -4.40 -6.62
N GLY A 114 -17.65 -4.08 -6.03
CA GLY A 114 -18.92 -4.78 -6.26
C GLY A 114 -18.96 -6.22 -5.71
N ILE A 115 -17.99 -6.60 -4.89
CA ILE A 115 -17.87 -7.93 -4.27
C ILE A 115 -17.49 -7.76 -2.80
N THR A 116 -17.98 -8.65 -1.94
CA THR A 116 -17.66 -8.61 -0.51
C THR A 116 -16.26 -9.16 -0.25
N LEU A 117 -15.66 -8.76 0.87
CA LEU A 117 -14.32 -9.19 1.25
C LEU A 117 -14.24 -10.70 1.42
N GLU A 118 -15.26 -11.30 2.02
CA GLU A 118 -15.39 -12.74 2.28
C GLU A 118 -15.48 -13.54 0.99
N ARG A 119 -16.14 -13.01 -0.04
CA ARG A 119 -16.20 -13.67 -1.35
C ARG A 119 -14.89 -13.52 -2.14
N ALA A 120 -14.21 -12.39 -2.00
CA ALA A 120 -12.95 -12.14 -2.70
C ALA A 120 -11.75 -12.87 -2.07
N PHE A 121 -11.75 -13.03 -0.74
CA PHE A 121 -10.63 -13.56 0.04
C PHE A 121 -11.07 -14.56 1.11
N THR A 122 -11.93 -15.52 0.73
CA THR A 122 -12.56 -16.49 1.65
C THR A 122 -11.56 -17.14 2.62
N THR A 123 -10.53 -17.79 2.07
CA THR A 123 -9.53 -18.51 2.88
C THR A 123 -8.77 -17.58 3.83
N ALA A 124 -8.43 -16.37 3.39
CA ALA A 124 -7.72 -15.41 4.25
C ALA A 124 -8.61 -14.91 5.39
N VAL A 125 -9.87 -14.58 5.10
CA VAL A 125 -10.84 -14.13 6.10
C VAL A 125 -11.11 -15.21 7.14
N GLU A 126 -11.39 -16.45 6.70
CA GLU A 126 -11.59 -17.59 7.61
C GLU A 126 -10.37 -17.81 8.50
N TYR A 127 -9.16 -17.76 7.92
CA TYR A 127 -7.93 -17.95 8.67
C TYR A 127 -7.75 -16.89 9.76
N VAL A 128 -7.91 -15.60 9.44
CA VAL A 128 -7.69 -14.53 10.43
C VAL A 128 -8.73 -14.53 11.55
N LEU A 129 -9.97 -14.96 11.27
CA LEU A 129 -11.03 -15.07 12.28
C LEU A 129 -10.80 -16.29 13.19
N ASN A 130 -10.54 -17.46 12.60
CA ASN A 130 -10.33 -18.70 13.35
C ASN A 130 -9.08 -18.65 14.25
N ASN A 131 -8.09 -17.83 13.87
CA ASN A 131 -6.86 -17.64 14.65
C ASN A 131 -6.88 -16.36 15.50
N GLU A 132 -8.03 -15.70 15.62
CA GLU A 132 -8.22 -14.48 16.43
C GLU A 132 -7.22 -13.36 16.08
N LEU A 133 -6.78 -13.31 14.82
CA LEU A 133 -5.90 -12.26 14.30
C LEU A 133 -6.70 -11.01 13.92
N MET A 134 -7.94 -11.22 13.49
CA MET A 134 -8.89 -10.15 13.21
C MET A 134 -10.27 -10.50 13.78
N HIS A 135 -11.12 -9.49 13.93
CA HIS A 135 -12.53 -9.64 14.30
C HIS A 135 -13.38 -8.63 13.52
N TYR A 136 -14.66 -8.92 13.39
CA TYR A 136 -15.60 -7.95 12.86
C TYR A 136 -16.03 -6.94 13.94
N ASP A 137 -16.05 -5.67 13.55
CA ASP A 137 -16.92 -4.67 14.16
C ASP A 137 -18.05 -4.32 13.17
N ASP A 138 -18.88 -3.33 13.48
CA ASP A 138 -20.08 -3.01 12.68
C ASP A 138 -19.81 -2.79 11.18
N VAL A 139 -18.65 -2.20 10.82
CA VAL A 139 -18.36 -1.84 9.42
C VAL A 139 -16.96 -2.25 8.96
N HIS A 140 -16.16 -2.90 9.83
CA HIS A 140 -14.79 -3.29 9.50
C HIS A 140 -14.45 -4.73 9.88
N LEU A 141 -13.49 -5.30 9.13
CA LEU A 141 -12.64 -6.38 9.63
C LEU A 141 -11.37 -5.78 10.24
N ARG A 142 -11.18 -5.93 11.55
CA ARG A 142 -10.18 -5.21 12.35
C ARG A 142 -9.15 -6.12 13.00
N LEU A 143 -7.90 -5.68 13.03
CA LEU A 143 -6.82 -6.34 13.79
C LEU A 143 -7.14 -6.43 15.28
N THR A 144 -6.93 -7.63 15.83
CA THR A 144 -6.77 -7.79 17.28
C THR A 144 -5.37 -7.38 17.70
N ARG A 145 -5.10 -7.36 19.02
CA ARG A 145 -3.73 -7.18 19.52
C ARG A 145 -2.79 -8.28 19.01
N ARG A 146 -3.26 -9.53 19.00
CA ARG A 146 -2.51 -10.69 18.48
C ARG A 146 -2.23 -10.54 16.98
N GLY A 147 -3.23 -10.11 16.21
CA GLY A 147 -3.02 -9.83 14.78
C GLY A 147 -1.99 -8.73 14.54
N ALA A 148 -1.99 -7.68 15.36
CA ALA A 148 -1.02 -6.59 15.26
C ALA A 148 0.43 -7.04 15.56
N GLU A 149 0.63 -8.08 16.37
CA GLU A 149 1.96 -8.69 16.59
C GLU A 149 2.43 -9.47 15.36
N GLN A 150 1.51 -9.94 14.52
CA GLN A 150 1.75 -10.68 13.27
C GLN A 150 1.47 -9.83 12.03
N TYR A 151 1.55 -8.50 12.15
CA TYR A 151 1.05 -7.51 11.19
C TYR A 151 1.41 -7.82 9.73
N ASN A 152 2.70 -8.04 9.43
CA ASN A 152 3.16 -8.29 8.06
C ASN A 152 2.62 -9.62 7.51
N GLY A 153 2.52 -10.65 8.35
CA GLY A 153 1.97 -11.95 7.97
C GLY A 153 0.47 -11.85 7.67
N VAL A 154 -0.28 -11.13 8.51
CA VAL A 154 -1.73 -10.91 8.29
C VAL A 154 -1.99 -10.19 6.97
N ILE A 155 -1.22 -9.14 6.67
CA ILE A 155 -1.37 -8.40 5.40
C ILE A 155 -1.09 -9.31 4.19
N ALA A 156 -0.06 -10.15 4.28
CA ALA A 156 0.36 -11.02 3.18
C ALA A 156 -0.71 -12.06 2.79
N LEU A 157 -1.60 -12.44 3.70
CA LEU A 157 -2.74 -13.32 3.41
C LEU A 157 -3.70 -12.71 2.37
N PHE A 158 -3.75 -11.38 2.27
CA PHE A 158 -4.62 -10.65 1.34
C PHE A 158 -3.90 -10.19 0.07
N TYR A 159 -2.67 -10.64 -0.17
CA TYR A 159 -1.98 -10.37 -1.43
C TYR A 159 -2.55 -11.21 -2.57
N ALA A 160 -2.42 -10.69 -3.80
CA ALA A 160 -2.80 -11.42 -4.99
C ALA A 160 -1.97 -12.71 -5.09
N PRO A 161 -2.52 -13.81 -5.63
CA PRO A 161 -1.83 -15.10 -5.66
C PRO A 161 -0.44 -15.06 -6.32
N SER A 162 -0.26 -14.25 -7.35
CA SER A 162 1.03 -14.03 -8.01
C SER A 162 2.06 -13.37 -7.10
N ILE A 163 1.63 -12.49 -6.20
CA ILE A 163 2.49 -11.82 -5.22
C ILE A 163 2.82 -12.77 -4.08
N GLN A 164 1.85 -13.55 -3.59
CA GLN A 164 2.10 -14.58 -2.58
C GLN A 164 3.12 -15.60 -3.08
N ARG A 165 2.98 -16.07 -4.33
CA ARG A 165 3.96 -16.95 -4.96
C ARG A 165 5.34 -16.31 -5.03
N CYS A 166 5.42 -15.07 -5.51
CA CYS A 166 6.68 -14.32 -5.56
C CYS A 166 7.35 -14.24 -4.20
N LEU A 167 6.60 -14.04 -3.11
CA LEU A 167 7.15 -14.00 -1.74
C LEU A 167 7.63 -15.36 -1.23
N LEU A 168 6.97 -16.45 -1.61
CA LEU A 168 7.36 -17.81 -1.23
C LEU A 168 8.58 -18.32 -2.01
N GLU A 169 8.71 -17.87 -3.26
CA GLU A 169 9.84 -18.18 -4.14
C GLU A 169 10.99 -17.18 -3.99
N PHE A 170 10.83 -16.14 -3.17
CA PHE A 170 11.80 -15.08 -3.00
C PHE A 170 13.07 -15.61 -2.32
N ASP A 171 14.19 -15.53 -3.03
CA ASP A 171 15.52 -15.71 -2.46
C ASP A 171 16.13 -14.34 -2.10
N PRO A 172 16.18 -13.97 -0.81
CA PRO A 172 16.70 -12.68 -0.38
C PRO A 172 18.18 -12.48 -0.69
N GLU A 173 18.99 -13.55 -0.67
CA GLU A 173 20.43 -13.44 -0.97
C GLU A 173 20.63 -13.16 -2.46
N GLN A 174 19.89 -13.84 -3.31
CA GLN A 174 19.94 -13.63 -4.76
C GLN A 174 19.52 -12.21 -5.15
N GLU A 175 18.40 -11.70 -4.60
CA GLU A 175 17.95 -10.34 -4.93
C GLU A 175 18.89 -9.28 -4.35
N PHE A 176 19.42 -9.46 -3.14
CA PHE A 176 20.40 -8.53 -2.58
C PHE A 176 21.64 -8.42 -3.46
N ASN A 177 22.19 -9.56 -3.90
CA ASN A 177 23.33 -9.59 -4.81
C ASN A 177 23.01 -8.92 -6.16
N ARG A 178 21.79 -9.10 -6.68
CA ARG A 178 21.33 -8.43 -7.89
C ARG A 178 21.24 -6.91 -7.72
N GLN A 179 20.68 -6.44 -6.61
CA GLN A 179 20.55 -5.00 -6.32
C GLN A 179 21.91 -4.34 -6.11
N ALA A 180 22.84 -5.00 -5.41
CA ALA A 180 24.22 -4.53 -5.25
C ALA A 180 24.92 -4.35 -6.59
N ALA A 181 24.83 -5.35 -7.48
CA ALA A 181 25.41 -5.28 -8.82
C ALA A 181 24.80 -4.15 -9.69
N VAL A 182 23.49 -3.89 -9.55
CA VAL A 182 22.83 -2.76 -10.23
C VAL A 182 23.30 -1.43 -9.66
N ALA A 183 23.40 -1.30 -8.34
CA ALA A 183 23.88 -0.09 -7.67
C ALA A 183 25.33 0.26 -8.07
N GLU A 184 26.22 -0.73 -8.10
CA GLU A 184 27.62 -0.57 -8.56
C GLU A 184 27.68 -0.11 -10.03
N ARG A 185 26.83 -0.66 -10.90
CA ARG A 185 26.71 -0.21 -12.30
C ARG A 185 26.22 1.22 -12.45
N ILE A 186 25.34 1.67 -11.56
CA ILE A 186 24.83 3.05 -11.58
C ILE A 186 25.90 4.00 -11.06
N ALA A 187 26.58 3.66 -9.96
CA ALA A 187 27.66 4.45 -9.39
C ALA A 187 28.80 4.66 -10.41
N SER A 188 29.26 3.58 -11.04
CA SER A 188 30.33 3.63 -12.07
C SER A 188 29.95 4.42 -13.33
N ARG A 189 28.66 4.55 -13.66
CA ARG A 189 28.19 5.41 -14.76
C ARG A 189 28.16 6.89 -14.40
N ASN A 190 27.84 7.22 -13.14
CA ASN A 190 27.83 8.60 -12.68
C ASN A 190 29.25 9.16 -12.58
N ASP A 191 30.23 8.35 -12.14
CA ASP A 191 31.65 8.75 -12.08
C ASP A 191 32.31 8.98 -13.46
N GLN A 192 31.68 8.53 -14.55
CA GLN A 192 32.16 8.75 -15.93
C GLN A 192 31.50 9.95 -16.62
N SER A 193 30.62 10.67 -15.92
CA SER A 193 29.83 11.78 -16.46
C SER A 193 30.28 13.17 -15.95
N ASP A 194 31.35 13.22 -15.15
CA ASP A 194 32.09 14.43 -14.73
C ASP A 194 33.37 14.59 -15.55
#